data_AF-A0A847V9X8-F1
#
_entry.id   AF-A0A847V9X8-F1
#
_cell.length_a   1.000
_cell.length_b   1.000
_cell.length_c   1.000
_cell.angle_alpha   90.00
_cell.angle_beta   90.00
_cell.angle_gamma   90.00
#
_symmetry.space_group_name_H-M   'P 1'
#
loop_
_entity.id
_entity.type
_entity.pdbx_description
1 polymer ?
#
loop_
_entity_poly.entity_id
_entity_poly.type
_entity_poly.pdbx_seq_one_letter_code
_entity_poly.pdbx_strand_id
1 'polypeptide(L)' 'MQIAELKQECGYVEYGNFCDSRGLYVEALDAYDRALTIFPDDADALFDKGETLVKVGREQEATAYFTQAMQLYLGV' A
#
# COMPACT_ATOMS: atom_id res chain seq x y z
N MET A 1 3.67 5.68 -20.93
CA MET A 1 3.13 6.23 -19.67
C MET A 1 4.28 6.47 -18.73
N GLN A 2 4.55 7.73 -18.37
CA GLN A 2 5.56 8.08 -17.40
C GLN A 2 4.97 7.97 -15.99
N ILE A 3 5.70 7.30 -15.11
CA ILE A 3 5.39 7.04 -13.69
C ILE A 3 4.97 8.33 -12.93
N ALA A 4 5.42 9.50 -13.38
CA ALA A 4 5.10 10.79 -12.78
C ALA A 4 3.64 11.26 -13.03
N GLU A 5 2.98 10.83 -14.10
CA GLU A 5 1.63 11.28 -14.48
C GLU A 5 0.52 10.49 -13.75
N LEU A 6 0.82 9.25 -13.33
CA LEU A 6 -0.13 8.42 -12.57
C LEU A 6 -0.47 9.00 -11.18
N LYS A 7 0.37 9.88 -10.61
CA LYS A 7 0.16 10.48 -9.28
C LYS A 7 -1.08 11.39 -9.17
N GLN A 8 -1.64 11.86 -10.29
CA GLN A 8 -2.79 12.78 -10.30
C GLN A 8 -4.08 12.17 -10.90
N GLU A 9 -3.98 11.08 -11.67
CA GLU A 9 -5.12 10.46 -12.37
C GLU A 9 -5.51 9.05 -11.85
N CYS A 10 -4.57 8.30 -11.29
CA CYS A 10 -4.83 7.03 -10.61
C CYS A 10 -4.46 7.21 -9.13
N GLY A 11 -5.26 6.70 -8.20
CA GLY A 11 -4.97 6.87 -6.78
C GLY A 11 -3.57 6.36 -6.39
N TYR A 12 -3.11 6.78 -5.21
CA TYR A 12 -1.83 6.36 -4.68
C TYR A 12 -1.73 4.83 -4.51
N VAL A 13 -2.87 4.14 -4.35
CA VAL A 13 -2.97 2.68 -4.27
C VAL A 13 -2.61 2.03 -5.61
N GLU A 14 -3.20 2.48 -6.71
CA GLU A 14 -2.92 1.94 -8.04
C GLU A 14 -1.47 2.18 -8.46
N TYR A 15 -0.91 3.33 -8.08
CA TYR A 15 0.50 3.63 -8.27
C TYR A 15 1.40 2.69 -7.44
N GLY A 16 1.03 2.41 -6.19
CA GLY A 16 1.70 1.43 -5.33
C GLY A 16 1.69 0.04 -5.94
N ASN A 17 0.53 -0.44 -6.38
CA ASN A 17 0.34 -1.76 -6.98
C ASN A 17 1.17 -1.93 -8.26
N PHE A 18 1.23 -0.86 -9.07
CA PHE A 18 2.10 -0.85 -10.24
C PHE A 18 3.59 -0.98 -9.87
N CYS A 19 4.06 -0.22 -8.87
CA CYS A 19 5.45 -0.29 -8.42
C CYS A 19 5.79 -1.66 -7.81
N ASP A 20 4.89 -2.22 -7.00
CA ASP A 20 5.05 -3.52 -6.37
C ASP A 20 5.17 -4.65 -7.42
N SER A 21 4.32 -4.62 -8.46
CA SER A 21 4.39 -5.58 -9.58
C SER A 21 5.71 -5.53 -10.37
N ARG A 22 6.46 -4.42 -10.25
CA ARG A 22 7.75 -4.18 -10.89
C ARG A 22 8.94 -4.48 -9.96
N GLY A 23 8.68 -4.89 -8.72
CA GLY A 23 9.72 -5.08 -7.70
C GLY A 23 10.29 -3.77 -7.14
N LEU A 24 9.66 -2.63 -7.45
CA LEU A 24 10.02 -1.30 -6.94
C LEU A 24 9.38 -1.10 -5.58
N TYR A 25 9.81 -1.90 -4.60
CA TYR A 25 9.14 -1.99 -3.30
C TYR A 25 9.23 -0.70 -2.48
N VAL A 26 10.31 0.07 -2.62
CA VAL A 26 10.47 1.35 -1.89
C VAL A 26 9.45 2.37 -2.39
N GLU A 27 9.31 2.48 -3.71
CA GLU A 27 8.34 3.36 -4.35
C GLU A 27 6.90 2.92 -4.08
N ALA A 28 6.66 1.60 -4.01
CA ALA A 28 5.36 1.05 -3.62
C ALA A 28 4.99 1.43 -2.18
N LEU A 29 5.92 1.27 -1.23
CA LEU A 29 5.69 1.66 0.16
C LEU A 29 5.43 3.16 0.32
N ASP A 30 6.20 4.03 -0.35
CA ASP A 30 5.95 5.48 -0.35
C ASP A 30 4.56 5.82 -0.93
N ALA A 31 4.13 5.08 -1.95
CA ALA A 31 2.81 5.24 -2.53
C ALA A 31 1.71 4.91 -1.50
N TYR A 32 1.77 3.73 -0.88
CA TYR A 32 0.78 3.34 0.12
C TYR A 32 0.81 4.26 1.35
N ASP A 33 1.98 4.72 1.80
CA ASP A 33 2.09 5.70 2.88
C ASP A 33 1.34 6.99 2.57
N ARG A 34 1.43 7.47 1.32
CA ARG A 34 0.69 8.65 0.86
C ARG A 34 -0.80 8.37 0.70
N ALA A 35 -1.19 7.17 0.26
CA ALA A 35 -2.58 6.73 0.23
C ALA A 35 -3.19 6.79 1.63
N LEU A 36 -2.52 6.17 2.60
CA LEU A 36 -2.94 6.08 4.00
C LEU A 36 -2.90 7.42 4.75
N THR A 37 -2.10 8.38 4.27
CA THR A 37 -2.14 9.76 4.81
C THR A 37 -3.45 10.47 4.44
N ILE A 38 -4.04 10.14 3.29
CA ILE A 38 -5.27 10.76 2.78
C ILE A 38 -6.49 9.98 3.25
N PHE A 39 -6.43 8.65 3.16
CA PHE A 39 -7.47 7.73 3.59
C PHE A 39 -6.85 6.71 4.57
N PRO A 40 -6.79 7.05 5.87
CA PRO A 40 -6.20 6.17 6.89
C PRO A 40 -6.90 4.82 7.02
N ASP A 41 -8.18 4.77 6.67
CA ASP A 41 -9.05 3.60 6.80
C ASP A 41 -9.24 2.87 5.45
N ASP A 42 -8.31 3.06 4.50
CA ASP A 42 -8.29 2.31 3.25
C ASP A 42 -7.72 0.90 3.50
N ALA A 43 -8.64 -0.07 3.62
CA ALA A 43 -8.30 -1.45 3.90
C ALA A 43 -7.44 -2.10 2.80
N ASP A 44 -7.66 -1.72 1.53
CA ASP A 44 -6.90 -2.26 0.40
C ASP A 44 -5.46 -1.72 0.43
N ALA A 45 -5.30 -0.41 0.67
CA ALA A 45 -3.97 0.20 0.83
C ALA A 45 -3.18 -0.39 2.03
N LEU A 46 -3.85 -0.67 3.15
CA LEU A 46 -3.26 -1.32 4.31
C LEU A 46 -2.82 -2.76 4.00
N PHE A 47 -3.65 -3.51 3.28
CA PHE A 47 -3.35 -4.88 2.88
C PHE A 47 -2.17 -4.93 1.89
N ASP A 48 -2.22 -4.13 0.82
CA ASP A 48 -1.20 -4.09 -0.23
C ASP A 48 0.16 -3.65 0.34
N LYS A 49 0.17 -2.68 1.26
CA LYS A 49 1.38 -2.29 2.01
C LYS A 49 1.93 -3.44 2.85
N GLY A 50 1.06 -4.20 3.52
CA GLY A 50 1.42 -5.39 4.27
C GLY A 50 2.11 -6.44 3.38
N GLU A 51 1.56 -6.72 2.21
CA GLU A 51 2.17 -7.65 1.25
C GLU A 51 3.55 -7.19 0.78
N THR A 52 3.69 -5.91 0.43
CA THR A 52 4.99 -5.35 0.03
C THR A 52 6.02 -5.43 1.17
N LEU A 53 5.62 -5.21 2.42
CA LEU A 53 6.49 -5.36 3.59
C LEU A 53 6.99 -6.80 3.77
N VAL A 54 6.15 -7.80 3.51
CA VAL A 54 6.57 -9.22 3.50
C VAL A 54 7.61 -9.46 2.41
N LYS A 55 7.40 -8.93 1.20
CA LYS A 55 8.33 -9.09 0.07
C LYS A 55 9.73 -8.52 0.35
N VAL A 56 9.84 -7.49 1.19
CA VAL A 56 11.12 -6.90 1.63
C VAL A 56 11.66 -7.48 2.95
N GLY A 57 11.01 -8.52 3.50
CA GLY A 57 11.45 -9.21 4.71
C GLY A 57 11.10 -8.52 6.03
N ARG A 58 10.16 -7.56 6.02
CA ARG A 58 9.69 -6.79 7.20
C ARG A 58 8.36 -7.34 7.72
N GLU A 59 8.32 -8.65 7.96
CA GLU A 59 7.09 -9.38 8.34
C GLU A 59 6.48 -8.90 9.66
N GLN A 60 7.30 -8.52 10.65
CA GLN A 60 6.77 -8.01 11.92
C GLN A 60 5.98 -6.73 11.72
N GLU A 61 6.41 -5.86 10.80
CA GLU A 61 5.71 -4.62 10.49
C GLU A 61 4.45 -4.87 9.66
N ALA A 62 4.51 -5.80 8.71
CA ALA A 62 3.37 -6.21 7.90
C ALA A 62 2.18 -6.65 8.75
N THR A 63 2.44 -7.38 9.85
CA THR A 63 1.39 -7.92 10.74
C THR A 63 0.49 -6.81 11.31
N ALA A 64 1.06 -5.64 11.62
CA ALA A 64 0.28 -4.51 12.14
C ALA A 64 -0.71 -3.97 11.08
N TYR A 65 -0.25 -3.84 9.84
CA TYR A 65 -1.08 -3.36 8.73
C TYR A 65 -2.15 -4.38 8.33
N PHE A 66 -1.83 -5.67 8.29
CA PHE A 66 -2.84 -6.71 8.06
C PHE A 66 -3.90 -6.75 9.15
N THR A 67 -3.51 -6.52 10.41
CA THR A 67 -4.47 -6.47 11.52
C THR A 67 -5.44 -5.29 11.34
N GLN A 68 -4.92 -4.11 10.97
CA GLN A 68 -5.76 -2.94 10.70
C GLN A 68 -6.68 -3.15 9.49
N ALA A 69 -6.16 -3.69 8.38
CA ALA A 69 -6.97 -4.02 7.20
C ALA A 69 -8.10 -5.00 7.57
N MET A 70 -7.79 -6.03 8.35
CA MET A 70 -8.76 -7.03 8.78
C MET A 70 -9.86 -6.43 9.68
N GLN A 71 -9.52 -5.52 10.59
CA GLN A 71 -10.50 -4.81 11.41
C GLN A 71 -11.49 -4.01 10.54
N LEU A 72 -10.96 -3.30 9.54
CA LEU A 72 -11.76 -2.51 8.61
C LEU A 72 -12.65 -3.39 7.73
N TYR A 73 -12.14 -4.51 7.20
CA TYR A 73 -12.94 -5.46 6.41
C TYR A 73 -14.07 -6.10 7.22
N LEU A 74 -13.82 -6.38 8.49
CA LEU A 74 -14.80 -6.98 9.39
C LEU A 74 -15.74 -5.93 10.02
N GLY A 75 -15.42 -4.63 9.88
CA GLY A 75 -16.17 -3.53 10.49
C GLY A 75 -16.17 -3.59 12.03
N VAL A 76 -15.11 -4.12 12.64
CA VAL A 76 -14.96 -4.35 14.10
C VAL A 76 -13.88 -3.51 14.74
#